data_AF-A0A7K2LZB1-F1
#
_entry.id   AF-A0A7K2LZB1-F1
#
_cell.length_a   1.000
_cell.length_b   1.000
_cell.length_c   1.000
_cell.angle_alpha   90.00
_cell.angle_beta   90.00
_cell.angle_gamma   90.00
#
_symmetry.space_group_name_H-M   'P 1'
#
loop_
_entity.id
_entity.type
_entity.pdbx_description
1 polymer ?
#
loop_
_entity_poly.entity_id
_entity_poly.type
_entity_poly.pdbx_seq_one_letter_code
_entity_poly.pdbx_strand_id
1 'polypeptide(L)'
;MPLRSVRSALPALPALLVAAALLLVTAGAGTAQAVGYRYWSFWDRDGGRWTYATEGPSTARPGDGEVQGMRFAVSEDSQNAAQPRGTADFAAICGSTPARHGQKRVALVLDFGTKADAPAGETPP
;
A
#
# COMPACT_ATOMS: atom_id res chain seq x y z
N MET A 1 63.27 -41.73 25.75
CA MET A 1 62.53 -40.68 26.50
C MET A 1 63.19 -39.34 26.18
N PRO A 2 62.51 -38.24 25.80
CA PRO A 2 61.07 -37.97 25.85
C PRO A 2 60.42 -37.62 24.49
N LEU A 3 59.09 -37.75 24.45
CA LEU A 3 58.19 -37.27 23.42
C LEU A 3 58.11 -35.73 23.44
N ARG A 4 58.01 -35.10 22.27
CA ARG A 4 57.44 -33.75 22.15
C ARG A 4 56.10 -33.82 21.42
N SER A 5 55.07 -33.49 22.19
CA SER A 5 53.66 -33.36 21.81
C SER A 5 53.50 -32.35 20.67
N VAL A 6 52.97 -32.80 19.55
CA VAL A 6 52.46 -31.93 18.49
C VAL A 6 51.13 -31.37 19.01
N ARG A 7 51.13 -30.08 19.35
CA ARG A 7 49.90 -29.35 19.65
C ARG A 7 49.06 -29.34 18.38
N SER A 8 47.94 -30.05 18.37
CA SER A 8 46.92 -29.93 17.34
C SER A 8 46.53 -28.45 17.23
N ALA A 9 46.90 -27.80 16.13
CA ALA A 9 46.42 -26.48 15.81
C ALA A 9 44.91 -26.58 15.63
N LEU A 10 44.15 -25.99 16.55
CA LEU A 10 42.70 -25.99 16.54
C LEU A 10 42.18 -25.52 15.17
N PRO A 11 41.02 -26.03 14.70
CA PRO A 11 40.36 -25.61 13.45
C PRO A 11 39.73 -24.20 13.59
N ALA A 12 40.47 -23.24 14.13
CA ALA A 12 39.98 -21.91 14.46
C ALA A 12 39.78 -21.04 13.21
N LEU A 13 40.62 -21.20 12.18
CA LEU A 13 40.48 -20.44 10.92
C LEU A 13 39.17 -20.71 10.17
N PRO A 14 38.77 -21.97 9.88
CA PRO A 14 37.54 -22.22 9.16
C PRO A 14 36.30 -21.79 9.97
N ALA A 15 36.32 -21.97 11.29
CA ALA A 15 35.24 -21.50 12.16
C ALA A 15 35.13 -19.96 12.15
N LEU A 16 36.26 -19.25 12.15
CA LEU A 16 36.29 -17.79 12.11
C LEU A 16 35.81 -17.23 10.76
N LEU A 17 36.19 -17.89 9.65
CA LEU A 17 35.73 -17.53 8.30
C LEU A 17 34.22 -17.73 8.14
N VAL A 18 33.69 -18.84 8.66
CA VAL A 18 32.24 -19.10 8.67
C VAL A 18 31.51 -18.05 9.51
N ALA A 19 32.00 -17.73 10.71
CA ALA A 19 31.41 -16.70 11.55
C ALA A 19 31.44 -15.31 10.89
N ALA A 20 32.55 -14.94 10.24
CA ALA A 20 32.67 -13.69 9.49
C ALA A 20 31.71 -13.65 8.30
N ALA A 21 31.56 -14.75 7.56
CA ALA A 21 30.60 -14.85 6.46
C ALA A 21 29.15 -14.73 6.95
N LEU A 22 28.80 -15.40 8.06
CA LEU A 22 27.48 -15.27 8.69
C LEU A 22 27.19 -13.84 9.15
N LEU A 23 28.17 -13.15 9.76
CA LEU A 23 28.05 -11.75 10.14
C LEU A 23 27.84 -10.82 8.94
N LEU A 24 28.53 -11.07 7.82
CA LEU A 24 28.37 -10.30 6.59
C LEU A 24 26.98 -10.54 5.95
N VAL A 25 26.49 -11.78 5.98
CA VAL A 25 25.16 -12.12 5.45
C VAL A 25 24.05 -11.51 6.32
N THR A 26 24.17 -11.55 7.64
CA THR A 26 23.14 -10.98 8.54
C THR A 26 23.21 -9.45 8.61
N ALA A 27 24.38 -8.84 8.46
CA ALA A 27 24.52 -7.39 8.38
C ALA A 27 24.04 -6.82 7.03
N GLY A 28 24.12 -7.59 5.94
CA GLY A 28 23.63 -7.21 4.61
C GLY A 28 22.14 -7.47 4.40
N ALA A 29 21.52 -8.35 5.19
CA ALA A 29 20.09 -8.60 5.17
C ALA A 29 19.34 -7.48 5.93
N GLY A 30 19.22 -6.31 5.29
CA GLY A 30 18.33 -5.26 5.79
C GLY A 30 16.91 -5.77 5.94
N THR A 31 16.18 -5.34 6.98
CA THR A 31 14.75 -5.59 7.05
C THR A 31 14.09 -4.87 5.88
N ALA A 32 13.31 -5.59 5.05
CA ALA A 32 12.47 -4.96 4.05
C ALA A 32 11.33 -4.22 4.77
N GLN A 33 11.59 -3.00 5.23
CA GLN A 33 10.53 -2.11 5.66
C GLN A 33 9.72 -1.77 4.41
N ALA A 34 8.43 -2.13 4.40
CA ALA A 34 7.53 -1.63 3.38
C ALA A 34 7.47 -0.11 3.56
N VAL A 35 8.08 0.64 2.63
CA VAL A 35 8.01 2.11 2.58
C VAL A 35 6.53 2.59 2.48
N GLY A 36 5.64 1.68 2.12
CA GLY A 36 4.20 1.75 2.21
C GLY A 36 3.57 0.52 1.56
N TYR A 37 2.28 0.33 1.75
CA TYR A 37 1.52 -0.70 1.04
C TYR A 37 0.91 -0.11 -0.23
N ARG A 38 0.93 -0.87 -1.32
CA ARG A 38 0.21 -0.53 -2.55
C ARG A 38 -1.18 -1.12 -2.48
N TYR A 39 -2.21 -0.29 -2.41
CA TYR A 39 -3.59 -0.75 -2.28
C TYR A 39 -4.58 0.28 -2.81
N TRP A 40 -5.85 -0.14 -2.92
CA TRP A 40 -6.98 0.73 -3.17
C TRP A 40 -7.59 1.19 -1.84
N SER A 41 -7.47 2.49 -1.53
CA SER A 41 -8.16 3.10 -0.39
C SER A 41 -9.58 3.50 -0.77
N PHE A 42 -10.48 3.52 0.20
CA PHE A 42 -11.90 3.80 0.02
C PHE A 42 -12.31 5.07 0.78
N TRP A 43 -13.11 5.90 0.12
CA TRP A 43 -13.38 7.26 0.56
C TRP A 43 -14.84 7.64 0.39
N ASP A 44 -15.36 8.39 1.34
CA ASP A 44 -16.62 9.10 1.23
C ASP A 44 -16.35 10.56 0.85
N ARG A 45 -17.23 11.16 0.05
CA ARG A 45 -17.17 12.59 -0.25
C ARG A 45 -18.25 13.36 0.50
N ASP A 46 -17.84 14.29 1.34
CA ASP A 46 -18.74 15.19 2.07
C ASP A 46 -18.34 16.66 1.82
N GLY A 47 -19.31 17.48 1.40
CA GLY A 47 -19.08 18.92 1.15
C GLY A 47 -17.92 19.21 0.19
N GLY A 48 -17.62 18.29 -0.74
CA GLY A 48 -16.51 18.39 -1.69
C GLY A 48 -15.16 17.87 -1.17
N ARG A 49 -15.07 17.48 0.10
CA ARG A 49 -13.87 16.93 0.76
C ARG A 49 -13.92 15.40 0.80
N TRP A 50 -12.76 14.76 0.74
CA TRP A 50 -12.65 13.32 0.95
C TRP A 50 -12.42 13.01 2.42
N THR A 51 -13.16 12.02 2.91
CA THR A 51 -12.99 11.42 4.23
C THR A 51 -12.72 9.94 4.06
N TYR A 52 -11.71 9.41 4.77
CA TYR A 52 -11.42 7.99 4.70
C TYR A 52 -12.63 7.21 5.22
N ALA A 53 -13.12 6.25 4.45
CA ALA A 53 -14.37 5.56 4.78
C ALA A 53 -14.21 4.71 6.03
N THR A 54 -15.20 4.76 6.93
CA THR A 54 -15.23 3.92 8.14
C THR A 54 -15.76 2.51 7.88
N GLU A 55 -16.36 2.30 6.70
CA GLU A 55 -16.86 1.02 6.21
C GLU A 55 -16.15 0.61 4.93
N GLY A 56 -16.18 -0.69 4.60
CA GLY A 56 -15.66 -1.18 3.33
C GLY A 56 -16.68 -1.04 2.19
N PRO A 57 -16.24 -1.10 0.92
CA PRO A 57 -17.11 -0.95 -0.25
C PRO A 57 -18.18 -2.05 -0.37
N SER A 58 -18.01 -3.20 0.29
CA SER A 58 -19.01 -4.28 0.32
C SER A 58 -20.14 -4.04 1.33
N THR A 59 -19.89 -3.26 2.38
CA THR A 59 -20.85 -3.02 3.47
C THR A 59 -21.50 -1.65 3.38
N ALA A 60 -20.80 -0.65 2.83
CA ALA A 60 -21.30 0.71 2.67
C ALA A 60 -22.70 0.76 2.02
N ARG A 61 -23.54 1.67 2.51
CA ARG A 61 -24.93 1.88 2.07
C ARG A 61 -25.18 3.35 1.73
N PRO A 62 -24.52 3.89 0.70
CA PRO A 62 -24.65 5.30 0.33
C PRO A 62 -26.10 5.69 0.01
N GLY A 63 -26.44 6.95 0.27
CA GLY A 63 -27.67 7.63 -0.14
C GLY A 63 -27.75 7.89 -1.65
N ASP A 64 -28.94 8.24 -2.14
CA ASP A 64 -29.07 8.83 -3.49
C ASP A 64 -28.40 10.20 -3.48
N GLY A 65 -27.54 10.48 -4.46
CA GLY A 65 -26.79 11.73 -4.50
C GLY A 65 -25.37 11.66 -3.91
N GLU A 66 -25.03 10.58 -3.22
CA GLU A 66 -23.72 10.46 -2.58
C GLU A 66 -22.62 10.06 -3.57
N VAL A 67 -21.40 10.45 -3.23
CA VAL A 67 -20.19 10.19 -4.02
C VAL A 67 -19.23 9.36 -3.17
N GLN A 68 -18.82 8.20 -3.68
CA GLN A 68 -17.75 7.40 -3.10
C GLN A 68 -16.51 7.45 -4.01
N GLY A 69 -15.35 7.17 -3.44
CA GLY A 69 -14.08 7.24 -4.13
C GLY A 69 -13.22 6.00 -3.87
N MET A 70 -12.51 5.56 -4.90
CA MET A 70 -11.41 4.62 -4.76
C MET A 70 -10.12 5.26 -5.27
N ARG A 71 -9.04 5.17 -4.49
CA ARG A 71 -7.73 5.71 -4.85
C ARG A 71 -6.67 4.62 -4.76
N PHE A 72 -6.02 4.34 -5.88
CA PHE A 72 -4.86 3.46 -5.91
C PHE A 72 -3.60 4.28 -5.59
N ALA A 73 -2.87 3.88 -4.55
CA ALA A 73 -1.65 4.54 -4.16
C ALA A 73 -0.73 3.61 -3.36
N VAL A 74 0.54 4.02 -3.22
CA VAL A 74 1.40 3.52 -2.14
C VAL A 74 1.20 4.42 -0.92
N SER A 75 0.81 3.86 0.23
CA SER A 75 0.57 4.61 1.47
C SER A 75 0.99 3.80 2.69
N GLU A 76 1.48 4.48 3.73
CA GLU A 76 1.96 3.84 4.96
C GLU A 76 0.82 3.12 5.70
N ASP A 77 -0.29 3.83 5.91
CA ASP A 77 -1.49 3.34 6.57
C ASP A 77 -2.74 4.12 6.11
N SER A 78 -3.88 3.92 6.77
CA SER A 78 -5.13 4.61 6.46
C SER A 78 -5.13 6.09 6.87
N GLN A 79 -4.37 6.47 7.90
CA GLN A 79 -4.29 7.86 8.37
C GLN A 79 -3.50 8.73 7.38
N ASN A 80 -2.54 8.13 6.69
CA ASN A 80 -1.68 8.77 5.70
C ASN A 80 -2.03 8.36 4.25
N ALA A 81 -3.23 7.81 4.03
CA ALA A 81 -3.67 7.38 2.71
C ALA A 81 -3.85 8.56 1.76
N ALA A 82 -3.34 8.42 0.54
CA ALA A 82 -3.57 9.41 -0.51
C ALA A 82 -5.07 9.48 -0.84
N GLN A 83 -5.61 10.71 -0.90
CA GLN A 83 -7.00 10.97 -1.28
C GLN A 83 -7.20 10.86 -2.80
N PRO A 84 -8.42 10.53 -3.27
CA PRO A 84 -8.74 10.60 -4.69
C PRO A 84 -8.51 12.00 -5.26
N ARG A 85 -7.90 12.08 -6.44
CA ARG A 85 -7.73 13.32 -7.20
C ARG A 85 -8.98 13.61 -8.03
N GLY A 86 -9.13 14.88 -8.40
CA GLY A 86 -10.28 15.35 -9.19
C GLY A 86 -11.38 15.95 -8.30
N THR A 87 -12.21 16.77 -8.93
CA THR A 87 -13.21 17.59 -8.23
C THR A 87 -14.65 17.26 -8.61
N ALA A 88 -14.85 16.32 -9.56
CA ALA A 88 -16.15 15.93 -10.07
C ALA A 88 -17.08 15.47 -8.94
N ASP A 89 -18.18 16.19 -8.76
CA ASP A 89 -19.22 15.90 -7.78
C ASP A 89 -20.36 15.07 -8.38
N PHE A 90 -21.38 14.81 -7.59
CA PHE A 90 -22.54 14.04 -8.03
C PHE A 90 -23.22 14.68 -9.25
N ALA A 91 -23.33 16.02 -9.30
CA ALA A 91 -23.96 16.70 -10.42
C ALA A 91 -23.15 16.52 -11.71
N ALA A 92 -21.82 16.60 -11.63
CA ALA A 92 -20.95 16.35 -12.77
C ALA A 92 -21.02 14.90 -13.28
N ILE A 93 -21.12 13.91 -12.38
CA ILE A 93 -21.06 12.48 -12.75
C ILE A 93 -22.45 11.94 -13.13
N CYS A 94 -23.48 12.28 -12.35
CA CYS A 94 -24.82 11.70 -12.44
C CYS A 94 -25.90 12.70 -12.85
N GLY A 95 -25.56 13.96 -13.17
CA GLY A 95 -26.54 15.01 -13.44
C GLY A 95 -27.48 14.73 -14.62
N SER A 96 -27.05 13.92 -15.59
CA SER A 96 -27.90 13.48 -16.70
C SER A 96 -28.72 12.23 -16.39
N THR A 97 -28.55 11.62 -15.21
CA THR A 97 -29.26 10.40 -14.80
C THR A 97 -30.54 10.76 -14.04
N PRO A 98 -31.73 10.52 -14.61
CA PRO A 98 -32.99 10.84 -13.95
C PRO A 98 -33.16 10.03 -12.67
N ALA A 99 -33.72 10.66 -11.63
CA ALA A 99 -34.14 9.95 -10.43
C ALA A 99 -35.27 8.96 -10.77
N ARG A 100 -35.27 7.80 -10.10
CA ARG A 100 -36.29 6.77 -10.26
C ARG A 100 -36.79 6.32 -8.89
N HIS A 101 -38.10 6.16 -8.75
CA HIS A 101 -38.69 5.71 -7.50
C HIS A 101 -38.10 4.35 -7.07
N GLY A 102 -37.73 4.23 -5.80
CA GLY A 102 -37.14 3.02 -5.23
C GLY A 102 -35.69 2.74 -5.66
N GLN A 103 -35.01 3.66 -6.35
CA GLN A 103 -33.61 3.51 -6.77
C GLN A 103 -32.74 4.64 -6.23
N LYS A 104 -31.45 4.36 -6.10
CA LYS A 104 -30.42 5.34 -5.74
C LYS A 104 -29.45 5.51 -6.91
N ARG A 105 -28.99 6.74 -7.10
CA ARG A 105 -27.86 7.10 -7.95
C ARG A 105 -26.70 7.39 -7.01
N VAL A 106 -25.59 6.72 -7.25
CA VAL A 106 -24.38 6.87 -6.47
C VAL A 106 -23.27 7.15 -7.47
N ALA A 107 -22.53 8.23 -7.26
CA ALA A 107 -21.39 8.55 -8.07
C ALA A 107 -20.15 7.82 -7.54
N LEU A 108 -19.33 7.29 -8.44
CA LEU A 108 -18.07 6.63 -8.08
C LEU A 108 -16.91 7.32 -8.80
N VAL A 109 -15.95 7.81 -8.03
CA VAL A 109 -14.68 8.31 -8.55
C VAL A 109 -13.65 7.19 -8.46
N LEU A 110 -13.12 6.75 -9.60
CA LEU A 110 -12.00 5.82 -9.67
C LEU A 110 -10.74 6.59 -10.02
N ASP A 111 -9.84 6.71 -9.06
CA ASP A 111 -8.53 7.31 -9.28
C ASP A 111 -7.45 6.21 -9.29
N PHE A 112 -6.96 5.89 -10.49
CA PHE A 112 -6.04 4.78 -10.77
C PHE A 112 -4.61 4.96 -10.27
N GLY A 113 -4.27 6.07 -9.63
CA GLY A 113 -2.87 6.30 -9.23
C GLY A 113 -2.12 7.21 -10.18
N THR A 114 -0.95 7.60 -9.75
CA THR A 114 0.07 8.26 -10.56
C THR A 114 1.06 7.23 -11.08
N LYS A 115 1.93 7.63 -12.00
CA LYS A 115 3.08 6.80 -12.40
C LYS A 115 3.97 6.38 -11.22
N ALA A 116 4.04 7.18 -10.15
CA ALA A 116 4.80 6.84 -8.95
C ALA A 116 4.13 5.75 -8.10
N ASP A 117 2.80 5.58 -8.23
CA ASP A 117 2.03 4.55 -7.52
C ASP A 117 2.13 3.17 -8.23
N ALA A 118 2.39 3.17 -9.54
CA ALA A 118 2.44 1.98 -10.36
C ALA A 118 3.73 1.16 -10.20
N PRO A 119 3.69 -0.16 -10.46
CA PRO A 119 4.91 -0.95 -10.64
C PRO A 119 5.82 -0.39 -11.75
N ALA A 120 7.11 -0.70 -11.67
CA ALA A 120 8.07 -0.22 -12.65
C ALA A 120 7.72 -0.70 -14.07
N GLY A 121 7.66 0.24 -15.02
CA GLY A 121 7.30 -0.03 -16.42
C GLY A 121 5.80 0.05 -16.72
N GLU A 122 4.95 0.22 -15.71
CA GLU A 122 3.51 0.38 -15.90
C GLU A 122 3.09 1.87 -15.94
N THR A 123 1.98 2.16 -16.60
CA THR A 123 1.36 3.49 -16.65
C THR A 123 -0.13 3.34 -16.32
N PRO A 124 -0.62 3.96 -15.24
CA PRO A 124 -2.05 3.98 -14.94
C PRO A 124 -2.86 4.59 -16.10
N PRO A 125 -4.14 4.19 -16.28
CA PRO A 125 -5.05 4.77 -17.26
C PRO A 125 -5.16 6.30 -17.23
#